data_AF-A0A545BAF3-F1
#
_entry.id   AF-A0A545BAF3-F1
#
_cell.length_a   1.000
_cell.length_b   1.000
_cell.length_c   1.000
_cell.angle_alpha   90.00
_cell.angle_beta   90.00
_cell.angle_gamma   90.00
#
_symmetry.space_group_name_H-M   'P 1'
#
loop_
_entity.id
_entity.type
_entity.pdbx_description
1 polymer ?
#
loop_
_entity_poly.entity_id
_entity_poly.type
_entity_poly.pdbx_seq_one_letter_code
_entity_poly.pdbx_strand_id
1 'polypeptide(L)'
;MCARCARQLRALLRELVGQMPLLQASLQLDRSPTTGSVHGGRAHSPMPLRGDVITLLGPGSNSTVSDPYGDARGDQAGPLPIDTHLRGWAEMTALHVRLAAAPGIRPGRTWAAWLAAYTPWIISAPWAGIFHQELAELVGRVRAITRTEPTR
;
A
#
# COMPACT_ATOMS: atom_id res chain seq x y z
N MET A 1 0.34 19.52 12.33
CA MET A 1 1.21 19.31 11.15
C MET A 1 1.44 20.63 10.41
N CYS A 2 2.61 20.88 9.78
CA CYS A 2 2.86 22.14 9.07
C CYS A 2 2.25 22.17 7.64
N ALA A 3 2.11 23.36 7.05
CA ALA A 3 1.52 23.54 5.72
C ALA A 3 2.27 22.82 4.59
N ARG A 4 3.60 22.66 4.70
CA ARG A 4 4.41 21.89 3.75
C ARG A 4 4.05 20.40 3.80
N CYS A 5 4.06 19.79 4.99
CA CYS A 5 3.69 18.38 5.16
C CYS A 5 2.25 18.11 4.75
N ALA A 6 1.32 19.04 5.03
CA ALA A 6 -0.06 18.93 4.57
C ALA A 6 -0.21 18.93 3.04
N ARG A 7 0.60 19.73 2.33
CA ARG A 7 0.64 19.71 0.86
C ARG A 7 1.26 18.42 0.33
N GLN A 8 2.33 17.95 0.97
CA GLN A 8 3.01 16.70 0.63
C GLN A 8 2.09 15.49 0.82
N LEU A 9 1.37 15.40 1.94
CA LEU A 9 0.38 14.35 2.20
C LEU A 9 -0.67 14.26 1.09
N ARG A 10 -1.24 15.40 0.67
CA ARG A 10 -2.18 15.45 -0.46
C ARG A 10 -1.56 15.06 -1.80
N ALA A 11 -0.27 15.35 -1.99
CA ALA A 11 0.45 14.95 -3.20
C ALA A 11 0.66 13.42 -3.20
N LEU A 12 1.13 12.84 -2.10
CA LEU A 12 1.35 11.42 -1.93
C LEU A 12 0.06 10.60 -2.14
N LEU A 13 -1.08 11.05 -1.57
CA LEU A 13 -2.37 10.38 -1.76
C LEU A 13 -2.82 10.38 -3.23
N ARG A 14 -2.67 11.52 -3.93
CA ARG A 14 -3.02 11.62 -5.36
C ARG A 14 -2.09 10.79 -6.22
N GLU A 15 -0.81 10.80 -5.92
CA GLU A 15 0.19 10.00 -6.61
C GLU A 15 -0.11 8.52 -6.46
N LEU A 16 -0.43 8.06 -5.25
CA LEU A 16 -0.74 6.66 -5.00
C LEU A 16 -1.92 6.18 -5.86
N VAL A 17 -2.96 7.01 -6.02
CA VAL A 17 -4.08 6.71 -6.95
C VAL A 17 -3.58 6.52 -8.39
N GLY A 18 -2.66 7.37 -8.86
CA GLY A 18 -2.08 7.27 -10.21
C GLY A 18 -1.09 6.12 -10.39
N GLN A 19 -0.43 5.69 -9.31
CA GLN A 19 0.54 4.59 -9.32
C GLN A 19 -0.13 3.20 -9.29
N MET A 20 -1.38 3.09 -8.83
CA MET A 20 -2.07 1.78 -8.73
C MET A 20 -2.11 1.00 -10.05
N PRO A 21 -2.46 1.59 -11.22
CA PRO A 21 -2.43 0.88 -12.49
C PRO A 21 -1.01 0.47 -12.92
N LEU A 22 0.00 1.29 -12.64
CA LEU A 22 1.41 0.99 -12.95
C LEU A 22 1.93 -0.17 -12.09
N LEU A 23 1.55 -0.18 -10.81
CA LEU A 23 1.86 -1.27 -9.90
C LEU A 23 1.19 -2.58 -10.35
N GLN A 24 -0.07 -2.52 -10.79
CA GLN A 24 -0.76 -3.68 -11.38
C GLN A 24 -0.07 -4.18 -12.66
N ALA A 25 0.34 -3.27 -13.54
CA ALA A 25 1.10 -3.62 -14.75
C ALA A 25 2.45 -4.28 -14.41
N SER A 26 3.05 -3.92 -13.28
CA SER A 26 4.31 -4.50 -12.78
C SER A 26 4.18 -5.95 -12.28
N LEU A 27 2.97 -6.54 -12.29
CA LEU A 27 2.78 -7.96 -11.99
C LEU A 27 3.47 -8.86 -13.01
N GLN A 28 3.52 -8.44 -14.27
CA GLN A 28 4.20 -9.18 -15.33
C GLN A 28 5.71 -8.98 -15.21
N LEU A 29 6.46 -10.07 -15.38
CA LEU A 29 7.92 -10.00 -15.44
C LEU A 29 8.35 -9.30 -16.74
N ASP A 30 9.24 -8.31 -16.63
CA ASP A 30 9.88 -7.62 -17.77
C ASP A 30 10.69 -8.58 -18.67
N ARG A 31 10.93 -9.83 -18.25
CA ARG A 31 11.73 -10.82 -18.99
C ARG A 31 10.99 -12.15 -19.03
N SER A 32 10.77 -12.67 -20.25
CA SER A 32 10.51 -14.10 -20.43
C SER A 32 11.67 -14.90 -19.83
N PRO A 33 11.41 -16.06 -19.19
CA PRO A 33 12.48 -16.96 -18.78
C PRO A 33 13.37 -17.26 -19.98
N THR A 34 14.68 -17.06 -19.83
CA THR A 34 15.64 -17.47 -20.85
C THR A 34 15.54 -18.98 -20.99
N THR A 35 14.89 -19.48 -22.04
CA THR A 35 14.89 -20.91 -22.38
C THR A 35 16.28 -21.28 -22.87
N GLY A 36 17.12 -21.74 -21.95
CA GLY A 36 18.45 -22.26 -22.23
C GLY A 36 18.93 -23.13 -21.07
N SER A 37 19.53 -24.27 -21.37
CA SER A 37 20.03 -25.21 -20.36
C SER A 37 21.19 -24.57 -19.58
N VAL A 38 20.94 -24.17 -18.33
CA VAL A 38 22.02 -23.81 -17.40
C VAL A 38 22.58 -25.11 -16.82
N HIS A 39 23.73 -25.54 -17.32
CA HIS A 39 24.50 -26.62 -16.69
C HIS A 39 25.06 -26.10 -15.36
N GLY A 40 24.64 -26.68 -14.23
CA GLY A 40 25.38 -26.59 -12.96
C GLY A 40 24.77 -25.76 -11.82
N GLY A 41 23.48 -25.44 -11.82
CA GLY A 41 22.84 -24.80 -10.66
C GLY A 41 21.38 -25.21 -10.53
N ARG A 42 20.87 -25.36 -9.29
CA ARG A 42 19.43 -25.57 -9.06
C ARG A 42 18.66 -24.46 -9.78
N ALA A 43 17.98 -24.82 -10.87
CA ALA A 43 17.08 -23.93 -11.56
C ALA A 43 15.91 -23.63 -10.61
N HIS A 44 16.01 -22.55 -9.84
CA HIS A 44 14.83 -21.98 -9.20
C HIS A 44 13.90 -21.59 -10.34
N SER A 45 12.74 -22.26 -10.43
CA SER A 45 11.69 -21.85 -11.36
C SER A 45 11.43 -20.37 -11.11
N PRO A 46 11.51 -19.50 -12.15
CA PRO A 46 11.22 -18.10 -11.96
C PRO A 46 9.81 -18.00 -11.39
N MET A 47 9.64 -17.30 -10.26
CA MET A 47 8.30 -17.03 -9.74
C MET A 47 7.50 -16.41 -10.90
N PRO A 48 6.33 -16.95 -11.26
CA PRO A 48 5.59 -16.51 -12.44
C PRO A 48 5.18 -15.04 -12.37
N LEU A 49 5.22 -14.45 -11.16
CA LEU A 49 4.84 -13.09 -10.86
C LEU A 49 5.84 -12.48 -9.85
N ARG A 50 5.97 -11.15 -9.87
CA ARG A 50 6.79 -10.40 -8.91
C ARG A 50 6.18 -10.47 -7.51
N GLY A 51 6.83 -11.22 -6.60
CA GLY A 51 6.33 -11.44 -5.23
C GLY A 51 6.17 -10.16 -4.40
N ASP A 52 7.05 -9.19 -4.58
CA ASP A 52 6.97 -7.86 -3.95
C ASP A 52 5.71 -7.08 -4.36
N VAL A 53 5.31 -7.20 -5.62
CA VAL A 53 4.06 -6.61 -6.16
C VAL A 53 2.83 -7.32 -5.60
N ILE A 54 2.87 -8.66 -5.56
CA ILE A 54 1.78 -9.47 -4.99
C ILE A 54 1.59 -9.14 -3.51
N THR A 55 2.66 -9.00 -2.73
CA THR A 55 2.55 -8.64 -1.31
C THR A 55 1.87 -7.28 -1.11
N LEU A 56 2.12 -6.30 -1.98
CA LEU A 56 1.49 -4.98 -1.88
C LEU A 56 0.05 -4.91 -2.41
N LEU A 57 -0.28 -5.70 -3.44
CA LEU A 57 -1.61 -5.75 -4.05
C LEU A 57 -2.53 -6.81 -3.44
N GLY A 58 -1.96 -7.75 -2.70
CA GLY A 58 -2.65 -8.91 -2.16
C GLY A 58 -3.72 -8.54 -1.12
N PRO A 59 -4.60 -9.49 -0.80
CA PRO A 59 -5.53 -9.31 0.30
C PRO A 59 -4.74 -9.20 1.62
N GLY A 60 -5.20 -8.32 2.51
CA GLY A 60 -4.73 -8.30 3.89
C GLY A 60 -5.87 -7.99 4.84
N SER A 61 -5.65 -8.30 6.12
CA SER A 61 -6.62 -8.01 7.16
C SER A 61 -6.09 -6.98 8.14
N ASN A 62 -6.94 -6.02 8.49
CA ASN A 62 -6.75 -5.16 9.67
C ASN A 62 -7.47 -5.72 10.90
N SER A 63 -8.33 -6.72 10.71
CA SER A 63 -9.03 -7.33 11.83
C SER A 63 -8.06 -8.23 12.59
N THR A 64 -8.26 -8.31 13.90
CA THR A 64 -7.87 -9.48 14.65
C THR A 64 -8.67 -10.65 14.08
N VAL A 65 -8.08 -11.41 13.16
CA VAL A 65 -8.62 -12.72 12.77
C VAL A 65 -8.75 -13.50 14.08
N SER A 66 -9.94 -14.02 14.38
CA SER A 66 -10.12 -14.97 15.47
C SER A 66 -9.43 -16.25 15.04
N ASP A 67 -8.11 -16.29 15.25
CA ASP A 67 -7.29 -17.43 14.93
C ASP A 67 -7.21 -18.35 16.15
N PRO A 68 -7.86 -19.53 16.09
CA PRO A 68 -7.79 -20.50 17.18
C PRO A 68 -6.37 -21.03 17.43
N TYR A 69 -5.42 -20.78 16.52
CA TYR A 69 -4.02 -21.19 16.63
C TYR A 69 -3.06 -20.06 17.06
N GLY A 70 -3.51 -18.80 17.08
CA GLY A 70 -2.76 -17.66 17.62
C GLY A 70 -1.66 -17.06 16.73
N ASP A 71 -1.51 -17.55 15.50
CA ASP A 71 -0.41 -17.23 14.57
C ASP A 71 -0.82 -16.34 13.40
N ALA A 72 -2.09 -15.94 13.25
CA ALA A 72 -2.57 -15.17 12.09
C ALA A 72 -1.85 -13.81 11.88
N ARG A 73 -1.26 -13.22 12.93
CA ARG A 73 -0.37 -12.05 12.80
C ARG A 73 1.06 -12.41 12.41
N GLY A 74 1.54 -13.61 12.76
CA GLY A 74 2.85 -14.15 12.41
C GLY A 74 2.91 -14.76 11.01
N ASP A 75 1.77 -15.24 10.50
CA ASP A 75 1.64 -15.80 9.15
C ASP A 75 1.78 -14.73 8.04
N GLN A 76 1.57 -13.47 8.40
CA GLN A 76 1.78 -12.36 7.47
C GLN A 76 3.24 -11.89 7.50
N ALA A 77 4.06 -12.48 6.64
CA ALA A 77 5.43 -12.02 6.40
C ALA A 77 5.47 -10.87 5.36
N GLY A 78 6.13 -9.77 5.70
CA GLY A 78 6.40 -8.65 4.78
C GLY A 78 5.54 -7.40 4.98
N PRO A 79 5.65 -6.39 4.08
CA PRO A 79 4.87 -5.17 4.15
C PRO A 79 3.35 -5.41 4.13
N LEU A 80 2.59 -4.60 4.87
CA LEU A 80 1.13 -4.60 4.76
C LEU A 80 0.70 -4.25 3.32
N PRO A 81 -0.30 -4.94 2.75
CA PRO A 81 -0.88 -4.56 1.48
C PRO A 81 -1.41 -3.13 1.50
N ILE A 82 -1.34 -2.44 0.35
CA ILE A 82 -1.72 -1.02 0.23
C ILE A 82 -3.16 -0.80 0.70
N ASP A 83 -4.10 -1.63 0.24
CA ASP A 83 -5.53 -1.48 0.58
C ASP A 83 -5.76 -1.64 2.09
N THR A 84 -5.13 -2.64 2.69
CA THR A 84 -5.16 -2.95 4.13
C THR A 84 -4.60 -1.78 4.93
N HIS A 85 -3.41 -1.30 4.58
CA HIS A 85 -2.78 -0.17 5.23
C HIS A 85 -3.65 1.10 5.18
N LEU A 86 -4.14 1.47 3.98
CA LEU A 86 -4.97 2.66 3.82
C LEU A 86 -6.34 2.52 4.48
N ARG A 87 -6.93 1.32 4.52
CA ARG A 87 -8.17 1.04 5.25
C ARG A 87 -8.00 1.32 6.74
N GLY A 88 -6.88 0.92 7.35
CA GLY A 88 -6.65 1.13 8.78
C GLY A 88 -6.61 2.61 9.13
N TRP A 89 -5.96 3.40 8.28
CA TRP A 89 -5.97 4.86 8.39
C TRP A 89 -7.35 5.47 8.13
N ALA A 90 -8.14 4.91 7.21
CA ALA A 90 -9.49 5.36 6.96
C ALA A 90 -10.43 5.09 8.15
N GLU A 91 -10.29 3.93 8.80
CA GLU A 91 -10.99 3.58 10.03
C GLU A 91 -10.59 4.52 11.18
N MET A 92 -9.30 4.77 11.39
CA MET A 92 -8.83 5.75 12.37
C MET A 92 -9.35 7.17 12.09
N THR A 93 -9.38 7.58 10.83
CA THR A 93 -9.92 8.88 10.42
C THR A 93 -11.42 8.96 10.70
N ALA A 94 -12.18 7.91 10.36
CA ALA A 94 -13.61 7.82 10.62
C ALA A 94 -13.93 7.93 12.12
N LEU A 95 -13.13 7.28 12.98
CA LEU A 95 -13.21 7.44 14.43
C LEU A 95 -12.92 8.87 14.87
N HIS A 96 -11.86 9.49 14.33
CA HIS A 96 -11.47 10.86 14.65
C HIS A 96 -12.57 11.88 14.32
N VAL A 97 -13.25 11.71 13.17
CA VAL A 97 -14.35 12.59 12.74
C VAL A 97 -15.75 12.12 13.20
N ARG A 98 -15.81 11.07 14.04
CA ARG A 98 -17.04 10.50 14.60
C ARG A 98 -18.08 10.07 13.56
N LEU A 99 -17.62 9.45 12.47
CA LEU A 99 -18.52 8.80 11.51
C LEU A 99 -19.05 7.50 12.12
N ALA A 100 -20.38 7.35 12.11
CA ALA A 100 -21.10 6.26 12.79
C ALA A 100 -20.80 4.85 12.24
N ALA A 101 -20.27 4.76 11.03
CA ALA A 101 -19.77 3.53 10.44
C ALA A 101 -18.37 3.75 9.89
N ALA A 102 -17.47 2.78 10.09
CA ALA A 102 -16.29 2.65 9.25
C ALA A 102 -16.76 2.67 7.79
N PRO A 103 -16.03 3.27 6.83
CA PRO A 103 -16.55 3.48 5.49
C PRO A 103 -16.76 2.14 4.77
N GLY A 104 -17.92 1.50 4.94
CA GLY A 104 -18.26 0.25 4.26
C GLY A 104 -18.38 0.45 2.74
N ILE A 105 -18.53 1.72 2.33
CA ILE A 105 -18.61 2.16 0.94
C ILE A 105 -17.49 3.18 0.73
N ARG A 106 -16.71 3.03 -0.36
CA ARG A 106 -15.60 3.92 -0.74
C ARG A 106 -16.11 5.05 -1.67
N PRO A 107 -16.37 6.27 -1.18
CA PRO A 107 -16.49 7.43 -2.06
C PRO A 107 -15.23 7.54 -2.93
N GLY A 108 -15.35 7.38 -4.26
CA GLY A 108 -14.21 7.55 -5.18
C GLY A 108 -13.31 6.32 -5.41
N ARG A 109 -13.84 5.09 -5.30
CA ARG A 109 -13.22 3.79 -5.64
C ARG A 109 -12.01 3.32 -4.81
N THR A 110 -11.17 4.22 -4.26
CA THR A 110 -9.98 3.83 -3.47
C THR A 110 -9.92 4.48 -2.09
N TRP A 111 -9.27 3.82 -1.13
CA TRP A 111 -9.02 4.40 0.19
C TRP A 111 -8.14 5.65 0.13
N ALA A 112 -7.22 5.72 -0.83
CA ALA A 112 -6.41 6.92 -1.03
C ALA A 112 -7.27 8.13 -1.43
N ALA A 113 -8.25 7.94 -2.32
CA ALA A 113 -9.20 9.00 -2.70
C ALA A 113 -10.09 9.41 -1.52
N TRP A 114 -10.55 8.44 -0.73
CA TRP A 114 -11.31 8.72 0.49
C TRP A 114 -10.49 9.55 1.49
N LEU A 115 -9.27 9.12 1.83
CA LEU A 115 -8.37 9.84 2.72
C LEU A 115 -8.02 11.24 2.19
N ALA A 116 -7.93 11.41 0.87
CA ALA A 116 -7.69 12.71 0.25
C ALA A 116 -8.86 13.68 0.54
N ALA A 117 -10.11 13.19 0.49
CA ALA A 117 -11.29 13.99 0.82
C ALA A 117 -11.33 14.41 2.30
N TYR A 118 -10.86 13.54 3.20
CA TYR A 118 -10.82 13.81 4.65
C TYR A 118 -9.52 14.47 5.12
N THR A 119 -8.62 14.85 4.21
CA THR A 119 -7.33 15.46 4.57
C THR A 119 -7.45 16.66 5.52
N PRO A 120 -8.42 17.58 5.39
CA PRO A 120 -8.58 18.68 6.35
C PRO A 120 -8.73 18.24 7.82
N TRP A 121 -9.33 17.08 8.06
CA TRP A 121 -9.48 16.49 9.41
C TRP A 121 -8.25 15.70 9.84
N ILE A 122 -7.64 14.98 8.89
CA ILE A 122 -6.40 14.25 9.11
C ILE A 122 -5.31 15.20 9.61
N ILE A 123 -5.18 16.40 9.01
CA ILE A 123 -4.10 17.32 9.35
C ILE A 123 -4.19 17.92 10.76
N SER A 124 -5.40 17.92 11.35
CA SER A 124 -5.65 18.35 12.73
C SER A 124 -5.47 17.23 13.75
N ALA A 125 -5.36 15.97 13.31
CA ALA A 125 -5.25 14.85 14.21
C ALA A 125 -3.86 14.76 14.87
N PRO A 126 -3.76 14.27 16.12
CA PRO A 126 -2.46 14.09 16.80
C PRO A 126 -1.56 13.06 16.11
N TRP A 127 -2.16 12.08 15.42
CA TRP A 127 -1.47 11.02 14.68
C TRP A 127 -1.07 11.40 13.24
N ALA A 128 -1.35 12.63 12.79
CA ALA A 128 -1.12 13.06 11.40
C ALA A 128 0.33 12.88 10.93
N GLY A 129 1.30 13.07 11.84
CA GLY A 129 2.72 12.90 11.54
C GLY A 129 3.09 11.45 11.21
N ILE A 130 2.53 10.50 11.98
CA ILE A 130 2.75 9.06 11.79
C ILE A 130 2.17 8.66 10.43
N PHE A 131 0.92 9.05 10.15
CA PHE A 131 0.30 8.77 8.87
C PHE A 131 1.09 9.33 7.68
N HIS A 132 1.59 10.57 7.79
CA HIS A 132 2.42 11.16 6.75
C HIS A 132 3.70 10.36 6.49
N GLN A 133 4.37 9.89 7.56
CA GLN A 133 5.59 9.10 7.45
C GLN A 133 5.31 7.73 6.80
N GLU A 134 4.33 6.99 7.32
CA GLU A 134 3.99 5.66 6.78
C GLU A 134 3.53 5.74 5.32
N LEU A 135 2.78 6.78 4.95
CA LEU A 135 2.39 7.01 3.57
C LEU A 135 3.59 7.33 2.67
N ALA A 136 4.55 8.12 3.14
CA ALA A 136 5.77 8.42 2.39
C ALA A 136 6.62 7.16 2.15
N GLU A 137 6.77 6.32 3.18
CA GLU A 137 7.46 5.03 3.07
C GLU A 137 6.73 4.07 2.11
N LEU A 138 5.39 4.03 2.18
CA LEU A 138 4.57 3.24 1.26
C LEU A 138 4.75 3.69 -0.19
N VAL A 139 4.64 4.99 -0.47
CA VAL A 139 4.82 5.54 -1.81
C VAL A 139 6.25 5.33 -2.31
N GLY A 140 7.27 5.46 -1.44
CA GLY A 140 8.66 5.14 -1.78
C GLY A 140 8.83 3.69 -2.27
N ARG A 141 8.21 2.73 -1.58
CA ARG A 141 8.20 1.32 -2.04
C ARG A 141 7.51 1.15 -3.39
N VAL A 142 6.38 1.81 -3.60
CA VAL A 142 5.66 1.75 -4.87
C VAL A 142 6.50 2.32 -6.02
N ARG A 143 7.14 3.49 -5.83
CA ARG A 143 8.02 4.11 -6.82
C ARG A 143 9.22 3.24 -7.18
N ALA A 144 9.83 2.59 -6.19
CA ALA A 144 10.94 1.68 -6.42
C ALA A 144 10.53 0.49 -7.33
N ILE A 145 9.29 0.04 -7.20
CA ILE A 145 8.73 -1.05 -8.02
C ILE A 145 8.37 -0.56 -9.43
N THR A 146 7.68 0.57 -9.53
CA THR A 146 7.17 1.11 -10.81
C THR A 146 8.24 1.86 -11.60
N ARG A 147 9.44 2.06 -11.02
CA ARG A 147 10.59 2.76 -11.62
C ARG A 147 10.24 4.16 -12.13
N THR A 148 9.29 4.83 -11.49
CA THR A 148 8.86 6.18 -11.88
C THR A 148 9.78 7.29 -11.36
N GLU A 149 10.82 6.94 -10.59
CA GLU A 149 11.87 7.89 -10.21
C GLU A 149 12.99 7.87 -11.26
N PRO A 150 13.47 9.04 -11.72
CA PRO A 150 14.61 9.10 -12.61
C PRO A 150 15.86 8.61 -11.87
N THR A 151 16.41 7.48 -12.33
CA THR A 151 17.72 7.00 -11.92
C THR A 151 18.78 7.97 -12.44
N ARG A 152 19.60 8.53 -11.55
CA ARG A 152 20.78 9.32 -11.93
C ARG A 152 21.93 8.42 -12.36
#